data_AF-A0A5E4ATH8-F1
#
_entry.id   AF-A0A5E4ATH8-F1
#
_cell.length_a   1.000
_cell.length_b   1.000
_cell.length_c   1.000
_cell.angle_alpha   90.00
_cell.angle_beta   90.00
_cell.angle_gamma   90.00
#
_symmetry.space_group_name_H-M   'P 1'
#
loop_
_entity.id
_entity.type
_entity.pdbx_description
1 polymer ?
#
loop_
_entity_poly.entity_id
_entity_poly.type
_entity_poly.pdbx_seq_one_letter_code
_entity_poly.pdbx_strand_id
1 'polypeptide(L)'
;MQTSRMTPSIGRQLLRLGSRSLRPSVLQGTPRPSTAQRPYASGAAQAVLDKSDSLSSDASTREKQTKAESKSFAVGMFKGQLTTDQVFPYPSVLNEEQTQFLKELVGPVARFFEEVNDPAKNDTLERVEETTLQGLKELGAFGLQVPSELGGVGLCNTQYARLAEIVGMHDLGVGVTLGAHQSIGFKGILLFGTKAQKEKYLPKVASGETLAAFCLTEPSSGSDAASIRSSAVPSPCGKYYTLNGSKIWISNGGLADIFTVFAKTPVTDAATGAVKEKITAFVVERSFGGVTHGPPEKKMGIKASNTAEVYFDGVQVPSENVLGEVGGGFKVAVHILNNGRFGMAATLAGTMKAMISKAVDHAANRTQFGDKIHNFGLIQEKLARMAMLQYVTE
;
A
#
# COMPACT_ATOMS: atom_id res chain seq x y z
N MET A 1 -61.33 -22.26 -5.56
CA MET A 1 -62.46 -21.32 -5.74
C MET A 1 -62.19 -20.15 -4.81
N GLN A 2 -61.94 -18.90 -5.22
CA GLN A 2 -62.49 -18.11 -6.30
C GLN A 2 -61.40 -17.43 -7.14
N THR A 3 -61.69 -17.32 -8.43
CA THR A 3 -60.92 -16.67 -9.48
C THR A 3 -61.17 -15.17 -9.49
N SER A 4 -60.13 -14.35 -9.66
CA SER A 4 -60.31 -13.03 -10.27
C SER A 4 -59.16 -12.75 -11.24
N ARG A 5 -59.55 -12.57 -12.51
CA ARG A 5 -58.68 -12.23 -13.65
C ARG A 5 -58.53 -10.70 -13.70
N MET A 6 -57.33 -10.22 -13.93
CA MET A 6 -57.12 -8.94 -14.63
C MET A 6 -55.94 -9.08 -15.60
N THR A 7 -56.24 -8.88 -16.88
CA THR A 7 -55.32 -8.76 -18.01
C THR A 7 -54.79 -7.32 -18.15
N PRO A 8 -53.67 -7.11 -18.86
CA PRO A 8 -52.94 -5.84 -18.90
C PRO A 8 -53.40 -4.93 -20.04
N SER A 9 -53.40 -3.61 -19.81
CA SER A 9 -53.64 -2.59 -20.84
C SER A 9 -52.32 -2.00 -21.34
N ILE A 10 -52.00 -2.30 -22.60
CA ILE A 10 -50.98 -1.66 -23.44
C ILE A 10 -51.61 -0.44 -24.11
N GLY A 11 -51.01 0.74 -23.95
CA GLY A 11 -51.37 1.97 -24.67
C GLY A 11 -50.13 2.61 -25.31
N ARG A 12 -50.08 2.58 -26.64
CA ARG A 12 -49.07 3.22 -27.52
C ARG A 12 -49.36 4.71 -27.70
N GLN A 13 -48.33 5.55 -27.78
CA GLN A 13 -48.24 6.78 -28.62
C GLN A 13 -46.74 7.19 -28.69
N LEU A 14 -45.97 6.83 -29.73
CA LEU A 14 -45.74 7.50 -31.03
C LEU A 14 -45.13 8.93 -30.98
N LEU A 15 -43.79 8.95 -31.12
CA LEU A 15 -42.94 9.74 -32.04
C LEU A 15 -43.40 11.14 -32.50
N ARG A 16 -42.54 12.14 -32.22
CA ARG A 16 -42.22 13.22 -33.18
C ARG A 16 -40.71 13.40 -33.28
N LEU A 17 -40.21 13.17 -34.49
CA LEU A 17 -38.84 13.39 -34.96
C LEU A 17 -38.65 14.88 -35.31
N GLY A 18 -37.55 15.46 -34.85
CA GLY A 18 -37.02 16.74 -35.32
C GLY A 18 -35.67 16.52 -36.00
N SER A 19 -35.69 16.47 -37.33
CA SER A 19 -34.53 16.30 -38.21
C SER A 19 -33.65 17.56 -38.28
N ARG A 20 -32.34 17.44 -38.09
CA ARG A 20 -31.36 18.35 -38.70
C ARG A 20 -30.19 17.56 -39.28
N SER A 21 -30.08 17.64 -40.60
CA SER A 21 -29.02 17.05 -41.41
C SER A 21 -27.69 17.79 -41.22
N LEU A 22 -26.60 17.06 -41.04
CA LEU A 22 -25.24 17.55 -41.22
C LEU A 22 -24.74 17.03 -42.57
N ARG A 23 -24.31 17.95 -43.45
CA ARG A 23 -23.37 17.65 -44.54
C ARG A 23 -22.14 18.57 -44.40
N PRO A 24 -20.97 18.12 -44.84
CA PRO A 24 -19.69 18.74 -44.53
C PRO A 24 -19.26 19.73 -45.61
N SER A 25 -18.60 20.82 -45.23
CA SER A 25 -17.84 21.67 -46.16
C SER A 25 -16.39 21.78 -45.69
N VAL A 26 -15.51 21.20 -46.50
CA VAL A 26 -14.07 21.46 -46.55
C VAL A 26 -13.85 22.93 -46.91
N LEU A 27 -12.87 23.61 -46.30
CA LEU A 27 -12.04 24.65 -46.94
C LEU A 27 -10.84 25.03 -46.06
N GLN A 28 -9.66 24.61 -46.54
CA GLN A 28 -8.36 25.30 -46.63
C GLN A 28 -7.96 26.36 -45.59
N GLY A 29 -6.74 26.19 -45.06
CA GLY A 29 -6.07 27.15 -44.18
C GLY A 29 -5.38 28.30 -44.89
N THR A 30 -4.96 29.29 -44.09
CA THR A 30 -3.87 30.30 -44.26
C THR A 30 -3.92 31.29 -43.06
N PRO A 31 -2.87 32.08 -42.75
CA PRO A 31 -2.13 32.02 -41.48
C PRO A 31 -2.58 33.06 -40.43
N ARG A 32 -2.26 32.82 -39.14
CA ARG A 32 -2.50 33.79 -38.06
C ARG A 32 -1.36 34.81 -37.95
N PRO A 33 -1.66 36.13 -37.85
CA PRO A 33 -0.72 37.13 -37.39
C PRO A 33 -0.68 37.23 -35.85
N SER A 34 0.39 37.86 -35.39
CA SER A 34 0.90 37.96 -34.04
C SER A 34 0.08 38.81 -33.05
N THR A 35 0.24 38.45 -31.78
CA THR A 35 0.24 39.31 -30.57
C THR A 35 -0.94 40.27 -30.34
N ALA A 36 -1.83 39.88 -29.43
CA ALA A 36 -2.60 40.82 -28.62
C ALA A 36 -2.72 40.29 -27.18
N GLN A 37 -2.29 41.13 -26.23
CA GLN A 37 -2.26 40.91 -24.79
C GLN A 37 -3.67 40.74 -24.19
N ARG A 38 -3.79 39.92 -23.15
CA ARG A 38 -4.85 40.04 -22.14
C ARG A 38 -4.21 40.38 -20.80
N PRO A 39 -4.65 41.45 -20.11
CA PRO A 39 -4.16 41.80 -18.78
C PRO A 39 -4.96 41.03 -17.72
N TYR A 40 -4.28 40.48 -16.71
CA TYR A 40 -4.72 40.33 -15.30
C TYR A 40 -3.72 39.38 -14.61
N ALA A 41 -2.64 39.95 -14.09
CA ALA A 41 -1.86 39.34 -13.02
C ALA A 41 -1.36 40.48 -12.13
N SER A 42 -1.84 40.47 -10.88
CA SER A 42 -1.61 41.46 -9.84
C SER A 42 -0.13 41.57 -9.44
N GLY A 43 0.32 42.80 -9.21
CA GLY A 43 1.70 43.21 -8.91
C GLY A 43 2.26 42.81 -7.54
N ALA A 44 2.08 41.56 -7.12
CA ALA A 44 2.71 41.00 -5.92
C ALA A 44 3.87 40.03 -6.23
N ALA A 45 4.14 39.74 -7.52
CA ALA A 45 5.18 38.78 -7.94
C ALA A 45 6.53 39.42 -8.34
N GLN A 46 6.67 40.75 -8.32
CA GLN A 46 7.86 41.45 -8.82
C GLN A 46 8.77 42.06 -7.73
N ALA A 47 8.56 41.72 -6.45
CA ALA A 47 9.30 42.33 -5.33
C ALA A 47 10.21 41.34 -4.55
N VAL A 48 10.50 40.16 -5.11
CA VAL A 48 11.39 39.16 -4.47
C VAL A 48 12.66 38.89 -5.30
N LEU A 49 12.90 39.64 -6.39
CA LEU A 49 14.03 39.38 -7.28
C LEU A 49 15.20 40.38 -7.20
N ASP A 50 15.10 41.46 -6.44
CA ASP A 50 16.21 42.41 -6.29
C ASP A 50 16.52 42.68 -4.81
N LYS A 51 17.30 41.78 -4.19
CA LYS A 51 18.16 42.08 -3.03
C LYS A 51 19.05 40.89 -2.68
N SER A 52 20.18 40.77 -3.38
CA SER A 52 21.41 40.24 -2.79
C SER A 52 22.60 40.51 -3.72
N ASP A 53 23.04 41.76 -3.77
CA ASP A 53 24.41 42.06 -4.17
C ASP A 53 25.04 42.92 -3.09
N SER A 54 25.76 42.29 -2.18
CA SER A 54 27.01 42.81 -1.61
C SER A 54 27.60 41.84 -0.59
N LEU A 55 28.93 41.73 -0.65
CA LEU A 55 29.88 41.20 0.33
C LEU A 55 30.52 39.82 0.02
N SER A 56 31.58 39.93 -0.79
CA SER A 56 32.95 39.44 -0.59
C SER A 56 33.20 38.01 -0.08
N SER A 57 33.73 37.21 -1.00
CA SER A 57 34.94 36.36 -0.91
C SER A 57 35.33 35.78 0.46
N ASP A 58 34.97 34.51 0.66
CA ASP A 58 35.89 33.48 1.13
C ASP A 58 35.57 32.18 0.41
N ALA A 59 36.35 31.89 -0.63
CA ALA A 59 36.19 30.73 -1.48
C ALA A 59 36.81 29.49 -0.79
N SER A 60 36.04 28.84 0.08
CA SER A 60 36.25 27.42 0.34
C SER A 60 35.59 26.64 -0.80
N THR A 61 36.41 26.01 -1.63
CA THR A 61 36.01 25.08 -2.71
C THR A 61 35.25 23.89 -2.13
N ARG A 62 33.94 24.04 -1.92
CA ARG A 62 33.02 22.91 -1.91
C ARG A 62 32.83 22.51 -3.36
N GLU A 63 33.51 21.44 -3.78
CA GLU A 63 33.17 20.73 -5.01
C GLU A 63 31.65 20.49 -5.01
N LYS A 64 30.93 21.14 -5.94
CA LYS A 64 29.55 20.79 -6.24
C LYS A 64 29.59 19.37 -6.79
N GLN A 65 29.37 18.38 -5.93
CA GLN A 65 29.00 17.04 -6.38
C GLN A 65 27.80 17.19 -7.33
N THR A 66 28.05 16.96 -8.62
CA THR A 66 27.01 16.89 -9.63
C THR A 66 26.06 15.79 -9.20
N LYS A 67 24.85 16.15 -8.73
CA LYS A 67 23.81 15.16 -8.41
C LYS A 67 23.58 14.32 -9.66
N ALA A 68 23.80 13.02 -9.56
CA ALA A 68 23.52 12.09 -10.63
C ALA A 68 22.08 12.29 -11.13
N GLU A 69 21.90 12.30 -12.45
CA GLU A 69 20.58 12.40 -13.05
C GLU A 69 19.71 11.21 -12.62
N SER A 70 18.41 11.47 -12.44
CA SER A 70 17.47 10.43 -12.03
C SER A 70 17.25 9.43 -13.16
N LYS A 71 17.29 8.13 -12.84
CA LYS A 71 16.95 7.04 -13.77
C LYS A 71 15.44 6.76 -13.89
N SER A 72 14.61 7.52 -13.17
CA SER A 72 13.16 7.28 -13.16
C SER A 72 12.51 7.82 -14.42
N PHE A 73 11.84 6.95 -15.18
CA PHE A 73 11.01 7.35 -16.32
C PHE A 73 9.96 8.40 -15.92
N ALA A 74 9.31 8.22 -14.78
CA ALA A 74 8.33 9.16 -14.27
C ALA A 74 8.93 10.53 -13.94
N VAL A 75 10.16 10.61 -13.41
CA VAL A 75 10.80 11.92 -13.21
C VAL A 75 11.18 12.55 -14.55
N GLY A 76 11.69 11.75 -15.50
CA GLY A 76 12.03 12.20 -16.84
C GLY A 76 10.84 12.78 -17.60
N MET A 77 9.70 12.11 -17.61
CA MET A 77 8.53 12.55 -18.38
C MET A 77 8.01 13.94 -17.97
N PHE A 78 8.08 14.29 -16.67
CA PHE A 78 7.72 15.64 -16.19
C PHE A 78 8.68 16.72 -16.67
N LYS A 79 9.90 16.35 -17.06
CA LYS A 79 10.91 17.23 -17.66
C LYS A 79 10.88 17.20 -19.19
N GLY A 80 9.96 16.46 -19.80
CA GLY A 80 9.98 16.19 -21.24
C GLY A 80 11.17 15.33 -21.69
N GLN A 81 11.77 14.58 -20.78
CA GLN A 81 12.91 13.68 -21.04
C GLN A 81 12.42 12.23 -21.14
N LEU A 82 13.03 11.46 -22.04
CA LEU A 82 12.74 10.03 -22.20
C LEU A 82 13.80 9.19 -21.48
N THR A 83 13.60 8.96 -20.18
CA THR A 83 14.52 8.16 -19.34
C THR A 83 14.05 6.71 -19.26
N THR A 84 14.61 5.80 -20.05
CA THR A 84 14.06 4.45 -20.24
C THR A 84 14.76 3.34 -19.45
N ASP A 85 15.83 3.63 -18.71
CA ASP A 85 16.68 2.63 -18.02
C ASP A 85 15.92 1.66 -17.11
N GLN A 86 14.82 2.12 -16.49
CA GLN A 86 14.01 1.32 -15.57
C GLN A 86 12.77 0.70 -16.21
N VAL A 87 12.60 0.82 -17.53
CA VAL A 87 11.39 0.38 -18.26
C VAL A 87 11.74 -0.55 -19.42
N PHE A 88 12.79 -0.24 -20.20
CA PHE A 88 13.13 -0.96 -21.42
C PHE A 88 14.57 -1.49 -21.39
N PRO A 89 14.80 -2.79 -21.73
CA PRO A 89 13.78 -3.83 -21.93
C PRO A 89 13.04 -4.16 -20.62
N TYR A 90 11.89 -4.85 -20.73
CA TYR A 90 11.15 -5.27 -19.53
C TYR A 90 12.06 -6.14 -18.63
N PRO A 91 12.21 -5.81 -17.33
CA PRO A 91 13.26 -6.38 -16.51
C PRO A 91 13.01 -7.85 -16.19
N SER A 92 14.05 -8.68 -16.37
CA SER A 92 14.14 -10.05 -15.86
C SER A 92 15.23 -10.10 -14.79
N VAL A 93 14.85 -10.32 -13.53
CA VAL A 93 15.73 -10.07 -12.37
C VAL A 93 16.09 -11.32 -11.57
N LEU A 94 15.40 -12.44 -11.80
CA LEU A 94 15.68 -13.68 -11.08
C LEU A 94 16.78 -14.47 -11.79
N ASN A 95 17.73 -14.97 -11.01
CA ASN A 95 18.65 -15.99 -11.51
C ASN A 95 17.97 -17.39 -11.54
N GLU A 96 18.68 -18.41 -12.03
CA GLU A 96 18.14 -19.76 -12.17
C GLU A 96 17.74 -20.38 -10.81
N GLU A 97 18.60 -20.25 -9.79
CA GLU A 97 18.34 -20.77 -8.44
C GLU A 97 17.10 -20.13 -7.82
N GLN A 98 16.99 -18.80 -7.89
CA GLN A 98 15.82 -18.05 -7.40
C GLN A 98 14.54 -18.42 -8.15
N THR A 99 14.64 -18.67 -9.46
CA THR A 99 13.52 -19.10 -10.30
C THR A 99 13.05 -20.49 -9.90
N GLN A 100 13.98 -21.42 -9.72
CA GLN A 100 13.68 -22.80 -9.32
C GLN A 100 13.07 -22.84 -7.91
N PHE A 101 13.69 -22.14 -6.95
CA PHE A 101 13.18 -22.03 -5.58
C PHE A 101 11.77 -21.43 -5.54
N LEU A 102 11.50 -20.39 -6.34
CA LEU A 102 10.15 -19.81 -6.42
C LEU A 102 9.12 -20.80 -6.96
N LYS A 103 9.46 -21.60 -7.98
CA LYS A 103 8.56 -22.63 -8.53
C LYS A 103 8.18 -23.67 -7.47
N GLU A 104 9.13 -24.07 -6.63
CA GLU A 104 8.92 -25.02 -5.54
C GLU A 104 8.00 -24.47 -4.46
N LEU A 105 7.97 -23.15 -4.24
CA LEU A 105 7.06 -22.48 -3.30
C LEU A 105 5.65 -22.26 -3.87
N VAL A 106 5.53 -21.96 -5.16
CA VAL A 106 4.24 -21.63 -5.80
C VAL A 106 3.22 -22.77 -5.65
N GLY A 107 3.64 -24.02 -5.89
CA GLY A 107 2.74 -25.18 -5.84
C GLY A 107 2.12 -25.40 -4.45
N PRO A 108 2.92 -25.53 -3.38
CA PRO A 108 2.42 -25.64 -2.00
C PRO A 108 1.55 -24.46 -1.57
N VAL A 109 1.95 -23.23 -1.90
CA VAL A 109 1.15 -22.03 -1.54
C VAL A 109 -0.20 -22.04 -2.24
N ALA A 110 -0.25 -22.34 -3.54
CA ALA A 110 -1.51 -22.44 -4.27
C ALA A 110 -2.43 -23.52 -3.68
N ARG A 111 -1.91 -24.74 -3.48
CA ARG A 111 -2.67 -25.83 -2.87
C ARG A 111 -3.19 -25.49 -1.49
N PHE A 112 -2.41 -24.79 -0.67
CA PHE A 112 -2.88 -24.35 0.65
C PHE A 112 -4.14 -23.48 0.55
N PHE A 113 -4.16 -22.52 -0.38
CA PHE A 113 -5.32 -21.65 -0.58
C PHE A 113 -6.50 -22.35 -1.31
N GLU A 114 -6.24 -23.43 -2.06
CA GLU A 114 -7.25 -24.23 -2.74
C GLU A 114 -7.90 -25.28 -1.82
N GLU A 115 -7.11 -25.90 -0.95
CA GLU A 115 -7.49 -27.10 -0.20
C GLU A 115 -7.73 -26.84 1.30
N VAL A 116 -7.10 -25.81 1.88
CA VAL A 116 -7.14 -25.53 3.33
C VAL A 116 -7.88 -24.23 3.65
N ASN A 117 -7.60 -23.14 2.94
CA ASN A 117 -8.26 -21.85 3.19
C ASN A 117 -9.68 -21.82 2.63
N ASP A 118 -10.64 -21.34 3.43
CA ASP A 118 -11.99 -21.01 2.97
C ASP A 118 -12.27 -19.51 3.14
N PRO A 119 -12.26 -18.70 2.05
CA PRO A 119 -12.48 -17.26 2.15
C PRO A 119 -13.90 -16.88 2.57
N ALA A 120 -14.92 -17.68 2.23
CA ALA A 120 -16.29 -17.38 2.62
C ALA A 120 -16.51 -17.63 4.11
N LYS A 121 -15.89 -18.69 4.65
CA LYS A 121 -15.87 -18.99 6.07
C LYS A 121 -15.12 -17.92 6.86
N ASN A 122 -13.94 -17.50 6.38
CA ASN A 122 -13.17 -16.40 6.99
C ASN A 122 -13.98 -15.08 7.02
N ASP A 123 -14.69 -14.72 5.95
CA ASP A 123 -15.56 -13.53 5.93
C ASP A 123 -16.69 -13.64 6.96
N THR A 124 -17.34 -14.80 7.02
CA THR A 124 -18.47 -15.06 7.94
C THR A 124 -18.04 -15.04 9.41
N LEU A 125 -16.87 -15.61 9.72
CA LEU A 125 -16.31 -15.62 11.06
C LEU A 125 -15.72 -14.26 11.47
N GLU A 126 -15.49 -13.37 10.51
CA GLU A 126 -14.78 -12.09 10.71
C GLU A 126 -13.39 -12.26 11.36
N ARG A 127 -12.76 -13.40 11.09
CA ARG A 127 -11.37 -13.73 11.45
C ARG A 127 -10.87 -14.85 10.54
N VAL A 128 -9.56 -14.96 10.41
CA VAL A 128 -8.94 -16.14 9.78
C VAL A 128 -9.20 -17.36 10.68
N GLU A 129 -9.63 -18.47 10.09
CA GLU A 129 -9.81 -19.72 10.82
C GLU A 129 -8.49 -20.20 11.43
N GLU A 130 -8.53 -20.76 12.64
CA GLU A 130 -7.33 -21.16 13.39
C GLU A 130 -6.47 -22.16 12.59
N THR A 131 -7.07 -23.16 11.96
CA THR A 131 -6.35 -24.13 11.11
C THR A 131 -5.64 -23.45 9.95
N THR A 132 -6.30 -22.48 9.29
CA THR A 132 -5.67 -21.67 8.24
C THR A 132 -4.53 -20.82 8.81
N LEU A 133 -4.74 -20.17 9.95
CA LEU A 133 -3.72 -19.32 10.57
C LEU A 133 -2.46 -20.12 10.93
N GLN A 134 -2.62 -21.29 11.54
CA GLN A 134 -1.49 -22.16 11.90
C GLN A 134 -0.80 -22.72 10.65
N GLY A 135 -1.56 -23.17 9.65
CA GLY A 135 -0.99 -23.63 8.40
C GLY A 135 -0.19 -22.55 7.66
N LEU A 136 -0.63 -21.28 7.71
CA LEU A 136 0.15 -20.15 7.18
C LEU A 136 1.47 -19.92 7.93
N LYS A 137 1.50 -20.15 9.26
CA LYS A 137 2.74 -20.10 10.05
C LYS A 137 3.69 -21.22 9.64
N GLU A 138 3.19 -22.45 9.54
CA GLU A 138 3.97 -23.62 9.11
C GLU A 138 4.51 -23.46 7.68
N LEU A 139 3.75 -22.82 6.79
CA LEU A 139 4.16 -22.53 5.41
C LEU A 139 5.23 -21.42 5.31
N GLY A 140 5.54 -20.73 6.42
CA GLY A 140 6.47 -19.60 6.45
C GLY A 140 5.90 -18.30 5.88
N ALA A 141 4.57 -18.19 5.75
CA ALA A 141 3.91 -17.07 5.07
C ALA A 141 4.03 -15.72 5.82
N PHE A 142 4.41 -15.74 7.09
CA PHE A 142 4.64 -14.55 7.91
C PHE A 142 6.03 -13.91 7.69
N GLY A 143 7.00 -14.67 7.16
CA GLY A 143 8.40 -14.29 7.05
C GLY A 143 8.97 -14.29 5.64
N LEU A 144 8.16 -14.04 4.59
CA LEU A 144 8.57 -14.26 3.20
C LEU A 144 9.83 -13.49 2.80
N GLN A 145 9.94 -12.23 3.24
CA GLN A 145 11.08 -11.35 2.90
C GLN A 145 12.15 -11.27 4.00
N VAL A 146 11.96 -11.97 5.12
CA VAL A 146 12.99 -12.02 6.17
C VAL A 146 14.13 -12.91 5.67
N PRO A 147 15.40 -12.49 5.79
CA PRO A 147 16.54 -13.34 5.40
C PRO A 147 16.53 -14.69 6.10
N SER A 148 17.00 -15.74 5.42
CA SER A 148 16.98 -17.10 5.94
C SER A 148 17.80 -17.27 7.22
N GLU A 149 18.92 -16.56 7.33
CA GLU A 149 19.76 -16.50 8.54
C GLU A 149 19.07 -15.83 9.74
N LEU A 150 17.95 -15.15 9.52
CA LEU A 150 17.09 -14.55 10.55
C LEU A 150 15.73 -15.28 10.66
N GLY A 151 15.63 -16.51 10.15
CA GLY A 151 14.47 -17.38 10.31
C GLY A 151 13.34 -17.18 9.29
N GLY A 152 13.59 -16.44 8.20
CA GLY A 152 12.62 -16.24 7.12
C GLY A 152 12.85 -17.08 5.87
N VAL A 153 12.08 -16.78 4.82
CA VAL A 153 12.18 -17.48 3.52
C VAL A 153 13.24 -16.85 2.59
N GLY A 154 13.57 -15.57 2.80
CA GLY A 154 14.63 -14.89 2.05
C GLY A 154 14.25 -14.41 0.64
N LEU A 155 12.97 -14.18 0.37
CA LEU A 155 12.51 -13.80 -0.96
C LEU A 155 12.84 -12.34 -1.33
N CYS A 156 13.27 -12.14 -2.57
CA CYS A 156 13.36 -10.80 -3.16
C CYS A 156 11.94 -10.25 -3.48
N ASN A 157 11.85 -8.96 -3.84
CA ASN A 157 10.55 -8.32 -4.12
C ASN A 157 9.75 -8.99 -5.24
N THR A 158 10.41 -9.46 -6.32
CA THR A 158 9.73 -10.15 -7.43
C THR A 158 9.20 -11.53 -7.03
N GLN A 159 9.95 -12.29 -6.25
CA GLN A 159 9.48 -13.57 -5.70
C GLN A 159 8.32 -13.36 -4.72
N TYR A 160 8.41 -12.35 -3.86
CA TYR A 160 7.32 -11.95 -2.96
C TYR A 160 6.05 -11.56 -3.74
N ALA A 161 6.18 -10.77 -4.81
CA ALA A 161 5.05 -10.38 -5.65
C ALA A 161 4.33 -11.59 -6.24
N ARG A 162 5.06 -12.59 -6.72
CA ARG A 162 4.48 -13.81 -7.29
C ARG A 162 3.65 -14.60 -6.28
N LEU A 163 4.07 -14.66 -5.01
CA LEU A 163 3.29 -15.31 -3.94
C LEU A 163 2.12 -14.43 -3.48
N ALA A 164 2.30 -13.12 -3.39
CA ALA A 164 1.24 -12.17 -3.04
C ALA A 164 0.08 -12.21 -4.05
N GLU A 165 0.37 -12.40 -5.33
CA GLU A 165 -0.64 -12.64 -6.37
C GLU A 165 -1.51 -13.87 -6.06
N ILE A 166 -0.93 -14.98 -5.58
CA ILE A 166 -1.69 -16.18 -5.19
C ILE A 166 -2.65 -15.82 -4.04
N VAL A 167 -2.15 -15.17 -2.99
CA VAL A 167 -3.00 -14.75 -1.87
C VAL A 167 -4.15 -13.86 -2.35
N GLY A 168 -3.87 -12.89 -3.21
CA GLY A 168 -4.89 -11.97 -3.75
C GLY A 168 -5.91 -12.64 -4.67
N MET A 169 -5.52 -13.72 -5.36
CA MET A 169 -6.42 -14.53 -6.18
C MET A 169 -7.47 -15.26 -5.33
N HIS A 170 -7.13 -15.61 -4.09
CA HIS A 170 -7.96 -16.46 -3.22
C HIS A 170 -8.65 -15.71 -2.08
N ASP A 171 -7.92 -14.92 -1.27
CA ASP A 171 -8.46 -14.31 -0.05
C ASP A 171 -7.73 -13.00 0.33
N LEU A 172 -8.36 -11.86 0.03
CA LEU A 172 -7.85 -10.54 0.41
C LEU A 172 -7.93 -10.27 1.92
N GLY A 173 -8.79 -10.95 2.68
CA GLY A 173 -8.84 -10.82 4.13
C GLY A 173 -7.58 -11.39 4.78
N VAL A 174 -7.17 -12.59 4.36
CA VAL A 174 -5.87 -13.19 4.72
C VAL A 174 -4.71 -12.32 4.20
N GLY A 175 -4.80 -11.86 2.95
CA GLY A 175 -3.79 -11.00 2.34
C GLY A 175 -3.51 -9.72 3.13
N VAL A 176 -4.55 -9.05 3.65
CA VAL A 176 -4.37 -7.86 4.49
C VAL A 176 -3.75 -8.20 5.84
N THR A 177 -4.11 -9.32 6.48
CA THR A 177 -3.47 -9.77 7.73
C THR A 177 -1.96 -10.00 7.55
N LEU A 178 -1.58 -10.74 6.51
CA LEU A 178 -0.17 -11.03 6.19
C LEU A 178 0.59 -9.78 5.74
N GLY A 179 -0.04 -8.94 4.91
CA GLY A 179 0.56 -7.70 4.41
C GLY A 179 0.74 -6.64 5.49
N ALA A 180 -0.26 -6.46 6.36
CA ALA A 180 -0.16 -5.59 7.54
C ALA A 180 0.98 -6.04 8.46
N HIS A 181 1.20 -7.34 8.58
CA HIS A 181 2.30 -7.90 9.35
C HIS A 181 3.68 -7.61 8.72
N GLN A 182 3.92 -8.02 7.47
CA GLN A 182 5.27 -8.03 6.89
C GLN A 182 5.56 -6.92 5.88
N SER A 183 4.56 -6.47 5.12
CA SER A 183 4.75 -5.42 4.12
C SER A 183 4.94 -4.07 4.78
N ILE A 184 4.33 -3.85 5.95
CA ILE A 184 4.42 -2.60 6.73
C ILE A 184 4.71 -2.80 8.23
N GLY A 185 4.14 -3.80 8.89
CA GLY A 185 4.14 -3.96 10.35
C GLY A 185 5.52 -4.04 10.97
N PHE A 186 6.33 -5.02 10.55
CA PHE A 186 7.75 -5.11 10.93
C PHE A 186 8.71 -4.63 9.84
N LYS A 187 8.22 -4.19 8.68
CA LYS A 187 9.06 -3.77 7.54
C LYS A 187 10.09 -2.71 7.92
N GLY A 188 9.75 -1.84 8.86
CA GLY A 188 10.68 -0.87 9.41
C GLY A 188 11.94 -1.50 10.02
N ILE A 189 11.82 -2.64 10.70
CA ILE A 189 12.94 -3.39 11.29
C ILE A 189 13.86 -3.94 10.19
N LEU A 190 13.30 -4.44 9.09
CA LEU A 190 14.12 -4.89 7.93
C LEU A 190 14.93 -3.74 7.32
N LEU A 191 14.28 -2.59 7.12
CA LEU A 191 14.86 -1.46 6.38
C LEU A 191 15.80 -0.60 7.23
N PHE A 192 15.44 -0.36 8.49
CA PHE A 192 16.10 0.62 9.37
C PHE A 192 16.58 0.03 10.69
N GLY A 193 16.28 -1.24 10.97
CA GLY A 193 16.67 -1.88 12.20
C GLY A 193 18.18 -2.03 12.32
N THR A 194 18.70 -1.80 13.53
CA THR A 194 20.07 -2.16 13.87
C THR A 194 20.25 -3.68 13.83
N LYS A 195 21.50 -4.16 13.80
CA LYS A 195 21.79 -5.61 13.88
C LYS A 195 21.10 -6.25 15.10
N ALA A 196 21.21 -5.63 16.27
CA ALA A 196 20.59 -6.12 17.51
C ALA A 196 19.05 -6.16 17.42
N GLN A 197 18.41 -5.14 16.85
CA GLN A 197 16.95 -5.15 16.66
C GLN A 197 16.53 -6.25 15.68
N LYS A 198 17.28 -6.43 14.58
CA LYS A 198 17.00 -7.48 13.59
C LYS A 198 17.09 -8.87 14.20
N GLU A 199 18.18 -9.17 14.89
CA GLU A 199 18.39 -10.46 15.56
C GLU A 199 17.36 -10.73 16.66
N LYS A 200 16.93 -9.68 17.39
CA LYS A 200 15.93 -9.82 18.46
C LYS A 200 14.53 -10.10 17.93
N TYR A 201 14.08 -9.38 16.90
CA TYR A 201 12.66 -9.38 16.51
C TYR A 201 12.35 -10.23 15.28
N LEU A 202 13.23 -10.25 14.27
CA LEU A 202 12.91 -10.86 12.97
C LEU A 202 12.61 -12.36 13.02
N PRO A 203 13.31 -13.19 13.83
CA PRO A 203 12.98 -14.62 13.92
C PRO A 203 11.55 -14.89 14.40
N LYS A 204 11.06 -14.13 15.38
CA LYS A 204 9.72 -14.33 15.98
C LYS A 204 8.58 -13.85 15.10
N VAL A 205 8.80 -12.77 14.35
CA VAL A 205 7.80 -12.31 13.38
C VAL A 205 7.80 -13.19 12.14
N ALA A 206 8.97 -13.69 11.70
CA ALA A 206 9.07 -14.56 10.54
C ALA A 206 8.33 -15.90 10.72
N SER A 207 8.38 -16.48 11.92
CA SER A 207 7.63 -17.70 12.27
C SER A 207 6.13 -17.45 12.50
N GLY A 208 5.71 -16.21 12.69
CA GLY A 208 4.36 -15.86 13.12
C GLY A 208 4.06 -16.22 14.59
N GLU A 209 5.08 -16.52 15.40
CA GLU A 209 4.94 -16.63 16.88
C GLU A 209 4.38 -15.33 17.44
N THR A 210 4.95 -14.20 16.99
CA THR A 210 4.46 -12.86 17.30
C THR A 210 3.99 -12.17 16.04
N LEU A 211 2.79 -11.58 16.10
CA LEU A 211 2.28 -10.77 15.01
C LEU A 211 2.72 -9.31 15.13
N ALA A 212 2.68 -8.61 14.01
CA ALA A 212 3.19 -7.26 13.88
C ALA A 212 2.11 -6.35 13.31
N ALA A 213 2.11 -5.09 13.75
CA ALA A 213 1.19 -4.07 13.29
C ALA A 213 1.88 -2.72 13.07
N PHE A 214 1.37 -1.94 12.11
CA PHE A 214 1.87 -0.61 11.77
C PHE A 214 0.95 0.47 12.35
N CYS A 215 1.43 1.23 13.32
CA CYS A 215 0.67 2.14 14.17
C CYS A 215 0.93 3.61 13.83
N LEU A 216 0.28 4.11 12.77
CA LEU A 216 0.42 5.49 12.31
C LEU A 216 -0.86 6.31 12.50
N THR A 217 -1.95 5.86 11.87
CA THR A 217 -3.25 6.55 11.78
C THR A 217 -3.84 6.84 13.16
N GLU A 218 -4.40 8.04 13.31
CA GLU A 218 -5.09 8.51 14.51
C GLU A 218 -6.46 9.07 14.16
N PRO A 219 -7.39 9.21 15.13
CA PRO A 219 -8.70 9.80 14.87
C PRO A 219 -8.63 11.17 14.19
N SER A 220 -7.59 11.97 14.46
CA SER A 220 -7.38 13.28 13.85
C SER A 220 -6.48 13.27 12.61
N SER A 221 -5.86 12.13 12.26
CA SER A 221 -4.71 12.11 11.34
C SER A 221 -4.70 10.83 10.50
N GLY A 222 -5.22 10.95 9.27
CA GLY A 222 -5.14 9.92 8.23
C GLY A 222 -4.12 10.31 7.15
N SER A 223 -4.59 10.99 6.10
CA SER A 223 -3.74 11.44 4.99
C SER A 223 -2.64 12.40 5.44
N ASP A 224 -2.93 13.30 6.39
CA ASP A 224 -1.93 14.16 7.01
C ASP A 224 -1.22 13.45 8.18
N ALA A 225 -0.32 12.54 7.82
CA ALA A 225 0.48 11.79 8.79
C ALA A 225 1.44 12.66 9.62
N ALA A 226 1.73 13.91 9.22
CA ALA A 226 2.55 14.83 10.00
C ALA A 226 1.80 15.41 11.21
N SER A 227 0.45 15.41 11.16
CA SER A 227 -0.42 15.98 12.17
C SER A 227 -0.67 15.10 13.41
N ILE A 228 -0.09 13.89 13.48
CA ILE A 228 -0.29 12.96 14.59
C ILE A 228 -0.01 13.60 15.97
N ARG A 229 -0.68 13.09 16.99
CA ARG A 229 -0.72 13.62 18.37
C ARG A 229 -0.16 12.66 19.40
N SER A 230 -0.04 11.35 19.12
CA SER A 230 0.69 10.44 20.00
C SER A 230 2.08 11.01 20.31
N SER A 231 2.48 10.99 21.58
CA SER A 231 3.70 11.62 22.07
C SER A 231 4.60 10.60 22.78
N ALA A 232 5.90 10.74 22.63
CA ALA A 232 6.91 9.98 23.34
C ALA A 232 7.90 10.95 24.01
N VAL A 233 7.86 11.02 25.35
CA VAL A 233 8.71 11.94 26.12
C VAL A 233 9.93 11.19 26.65
N PRO A 234 11.17 11.63 26.36
CA PRO A 234 12.36 10.96 26.87
C PRO A 234 12.44 11.08 28.39
N SER A 235 12.85 9.99 29.05
CA SER A 235 13.14 9.98 30.49
C SER A 235 14.35 10.85 30.83
N PRO A 236 14.46 11.39 32.07
CA PRO A 236 15.62 12.16 32.50
C PRO A 236 16.95 11.41 32.40
N CYS A 237 16.94 10.08 32.55
CA CYS A 237 18.14 9.24 32.41
C CYS A 237 18.44 8.84 30.95
N GLY A 238 17.57 9.21 30.00
CA GLY A 238 17.72 8.90 28.58
C GLY A 238 17.57 7.43 28.20
N LYS A 239 17.16 6.55 29.13
CA LYS A 239 17.11 5.09 28.91
C LYS A 239 15.81 4.60 28.27
N TYR A 240 14.74 5.36 28.38
CA TYR A 240 13.44 5.05 27.80
C TYR A 240 12.67 6.32 27.43
N TYR A 241 11.61 6.14 26.65
CA TYR A 241 10.58 7.12 26.37
C TYR A 241 9.26 6.69 27.03
N THR A 242 8.49 7.64 27.52
CA THR A 242 7.10 7.40 27.95
C THR A 242 6.17 7.75 26.80
N LEU A 243 5.56 6.72 26.20
CA LEU A 243 4.67 6.83 25.04
C LEU A 243 3.21 6.90 25.49
N ASN A 244 2.49 7.89 24.97
CA ASN A 244 1.06 8.10 25.19
C ASN A 244 0.30 8.39 23.89
N GLY A 245 -0.92 7.89 23.79
CA GLY A 245 -1.88 8.24 22.76
C GLY A 245 -2.68 7.04 22.25
N SER A 246 -3.43 7.25 21.18
CA SER A 246 -4.31 6.23 20.59
C SER A 246 -4.14 6.20 19.08
N LYS A 247 -4.16 5.00 18.52
CA LYS A 247 -4.15 4.75 17.08
C LYS A 247 -5.46 4.11 16.67
N ILE A 248 -5.95 4.43 15.47
CA ILE A 248 -7.24 3.96 14.95
C ILE A 248 -7.07 3.18 13.66
N TRP A 249 -7.95 2.19 13.46
CA TRP A 249 -7.96 1.31 12.29
C TRP A 249 -6.63 0.60 12.04
N ILE A 250 -6.01 0.11 13.10
CA ILE A 250 -4.76 -0.62 13.00
C ILE A 250 -5.06 -2.07 12.62
N SER A 251 -4.67 -2.43 11.40
CA SER A 251 -4.66 -3.83 10.98
C SER A 251 -3.77 -4.66 11.90
N ASN A 252 -4.29 -5.81 12.36
CA ASN A 252 -3.69 -6.66 13.39
C ASN A 252 -3.59 -6.00 14.78
N GLY A 253 -4.19 -4.83 15.03
CA GLY A 253 -4.05 -4.11 16.31
C GLY A 253 -4.47 -4.92 17.54
N GLY A 254 -5.49 -5.77 17.40
CA GLY A 254 -5.94 -6.70 18.43
C GLY A 254 -5.23 -8.05 18.48
N LEU A 255 -4.26 -8.29 17.58
CA LEU A 255 -3.55 -9.56 17.45
C LEU A 255 -2.02 -9.43 17.62
N ALA A 256 -1.47 -8.26 17.33
CA ALA A 256 -0.02 -8.03 17.30
C ALA A 256 0.57 -7.94 18.71
N ASP A 257 1.80 -8.42 18.85
CA ASP A 257 2.65 -8.21 20.02
C ASP A 257 3.80 -7.25 19.73
N ILE A 258 4.11 -7.02 18.45
CA ILE A 258 5.12 -6.07 18.00
C ILE A 258 4.45 -4.95 17.20
N PHE A 259 4.74 -3.70 17.53
CA PHE A 259 4.19 -2.55 16.84
C PHE A 259 5.29 -1.64 16.33
N THR A 260 5.23 -1.25 15.06
CA THR A 260 5.96 -0.06 14.60
C THR A 260 5.08 1.16 14.91
N VAL A 261 5.42 1.93 15.94
CA VAL A 261 4.62 3.06 16.41
C VAL A 261 5.29 4.38 16.05
N PHE A 262 4.49 5.33 15.55
CA PHE A 262 4.94 6.69 15.25
C PHE A 262 4.38 7.67 16.28
N ALA A 263 5.27 8.43 16.91
CA ALA A 263 4.92 9.40 17.94
C ALA A 263 5.81 10.65 17.84
N LYS A 264 5.28 11.80 18.27
CA LYS A 264 6.04 13.04 18.38
C LYS A 264 6.97 13.01 19.59
N THR A 265 8.21 13.41 19.37
CA THR A 265 9.27 13.51 20.36
C THR A 265 9.91 14.89 20.30
N PRO A 266 10.34 15.46 21.43
CA PRO A 266 11.17 16.65 21.44
C PRO A 266 12.54 16.33 20.83
N VAL A 267 12.96 17.08 19.82
CA VAL A 267 14.26 16.93 19.15
C VAL A 267 15.04 18.24 19.23
N THR A 268 16.20 18.18 19.87
CA THR A 268 17.13 19.30 19.98
C THR A 268 17.91 19.46 18.67
N ASP A 269 17.83 20.65 18.08
CA ASP A 269 18.66 21.02 16.95
C ASP A 269 20.12 21.19 17.40
N ALA A 270 21.04 20.45 16.79
CA ALA A 270 22.44 20.42 17.23
C ALA A 270 23.18 21.76 17.03
N ALA A 271 22.75 22.60 16.08
CA ALA A 271 23.41 23.87 15.79
C ALA A 271 22.89 25.01 16.66
N THR A 272 21.59 25.01 16.95
CA THR A 272 20.90 26.13 17.62
C THR A 272 20.46 25.82 19.04
N GLY A 273 20.45 24.55 19.46
CA GLY A 273 19.89 24.11 20.73
C GLY A 273 18.36 24.18 20.81
N ALA A 274 17.68 24.63 19.76
CA ALA A 274 16.23 24.77 19.75
C ALA A 274 15.55 23.40 19.74
N VAL A 275 14.57 23.21 20.62
CA VAL A 275 13.77 21.97 20.69
C VAL A 275 12.55 22.09 19.76
N LYS A 276 12.36 21.09 18.90
CA LYS A 276 11.20 20.99 17.99
C LYS A 276 10.56 19.62 18.10
N GLU A 277 9.23 19.58 18.06
CA GLU A 277 8.48 18.33 17.95
C GLU A 277 8.66 17.73 16.55
N LYS A 278 9.18 16.50 16.50
CA LYS A 278 9.31 15.71 15.27
C LYS A 278 8.81 14.29 15.53
N ILE A 279 8.40 13.61 14.48
CA ILE A 279 7.97 12.22 14.57
C ILE A 279 9.19 11.32 14.70
N THR A 280 9.15 10.38 15.64
CA THR A 280 10.09 9.27 15.81
C THR A 280 9.33 7.96 15.65
N ALA A 281 9.99 6.96 15.04
CA ALA A 281 9.46 5.61 14.92
C ALA A 281 10.03 4.74 16.04
N PHE A 282 9.22 3.85 16.59
CA PHE A 282 9.59 2.95 17.68
C PHE A 282 9.15 1.52 17.36
N VAL A 283 9.95 0.55 17.79
CA VAL A 283 9.48 -0.83 17.97
C VAL A 283 8.91 -0.94 19.38
N VAL A 284 7.61 -1.17 19.52
CA VAL A 284 6.95 -1.30 20.83
C VAL A 284 6.49 -2.74 20.98
N GLU A 285 6.83 -3.37 22.10
CA GLU A 285 6.30 -4.67 22.47
C GLU A 285 5.04 -4.49 23.32
N ARG A 286 4.02 -5.32 23.09
CA ARG A 286 2.81 -5.33 23.94
C ARG A 286 3.17 -5.57 25.42
N SER A 287 4.19 -6.40 25.64
CA SER A 287 4.72 -6.78 26.96
C SER A 287 5.33 -5.63 27.76
N PHE A 288 5.61 -4.48 27.15
CA PHE A 288 6.11 -3.30 27.88
C PHE A 288 5.09 -2.70 28.85
N GLY A 289 3.83 -3.16 28.82
CA GLY A 289 2.77 -2.67 29.69
C GLY A 289 2.16 -1.37 29.18
N GLY A 290 0.92 -1.09 29.58
CA GLY A 290 0.19 0.10 29.11
C GLY A 290 -0.29 0.03 27.65
N VAL A 291 -0.15 -1.12 26.98
CA VAL A 291 -0.62 -1.34 25.60
C VAL A 291 -1.91 -2.15 25.61
N THR A 292 -3.02 -1.53 25.20
CA THR A 292 -4.34 -2.19 25.08
C THR A 292 -4.92 -1.96 23.69
N HIS A 293 -6.04 -2.61 23.37
CA HIS A 293 -6.72 -2.44 22.09
C HIS A 293 -8.22 -2.48 22.24
N GLY A 294 -8.92 -1.85 21.30
CA GLY A 294 -10.37 -1.92 21.17
C GLY A 294 -10.86 -3.27 20.62
N PRO A 295 -12.19 -3.47 20.55
CA PRO A 295 -12.75 -4.63 19.86
C PRO A 295 -12.46 -4.56 18.34
N PRO A 296 -12.52 -5.69 17.62
CA PRO A 296 -12.46 -5.69 16.17
C PRO A 296 -13.59 -4.86 15.54
N GLU A 297 -13.23 -3.95 14.65
CA GLU A 297 -14.16 -3.08 13.93
C GLU A 297 -15.01 -3.86 12.92
N LYS A 298 -16.32 -3.59 12.93
CA LYS A 298 -17.25 -4.08 11.91
C LYS A 298 -17.07 -3.26 10.63
N LYS A 299 -16.87 -3.93 9.49
CA LYS A 299 -16.58 -3.29 8.21
C LYS A 299 -17.19 -4.05 7.03
N MET A 300 -17.28 -3.38 5.89
CA MET A 300 -17.95 -3.89 4.68
C MET A 300 -17.33 -5.19 4.14
N GLY A 301 -16.00 -5.27 4.09
CA GLY A 301 -15.25 -6.39 3.51
C GLY A 301 -13.90 -6.57 4.20
N ILE A 302 -13.07 -7.48 3.67
CA ILE A 302 -11.83 -7.96 4.31
C ILE A 302 -12.06 -8.27 5.80
N LYS A 303 -13.24 -8.81 6.13
CA LYS A 303 -13.70 -8.94 7.52
C LYS A 303 -12.82 -9.86 8.35
N ALA A 304 -12.21 -10.85 7.70
CA ALA A 304 -11.23 -11.75 8.30
C ALA A 304 -9.98 -11.04 8.85
N SER A 305 -9.63 -9.87 8.32
CA SER A 305 -8.51 -9.09 8.82
C SER A 305 -8.91 -8.32 10.07
N ASN A 306 -8.17 -8.50 11.16
CA ASN A 306 -8.40 -7.74 12.37
C ASN A 306 -8.13 -6.24 12.12
N THR A 307 -9.01 -5.38 12.61
CA THR A 307 -8.85 -3.93 12.59
C THR A 307 -9.30 -3.43 13.94
N ALA A 308 -8.45 -2.75 14.69
CA ALA A 308 -8.78 -2.27 16.03
C ALA A 308 -8.15 -0.91 16.31
N GLU A 309 -8.70 -0.19 17.28
CA GLU A 309 -7.95 0.85 17.98
C GLU A 309 -6.84 0.22 18.83
N VAL A 310 -5.74 0.94 19.02
CA VAL A 310 -4.64 0.55 19.92
C VAL A 310 -4.31 1.74 20.80
N TYR A 311 -4.31 1.53 22.11
CA TYR A 311 -4.07 2.56 23.10
C TYR A 311 -2.72 2.33 23.78
N PHE A 312 -1.97 3.41 23.94
CA PHE A 312 -0.69 3.45 24.62
C PHE A 312 -0.85 4.43 25.80
N ASP A 313 -0.81 3.92 27.02
CA ASP A 313 -0.95 4.70 28.25
C ASP A 313 0.28 4.49 29.14
N GLY A 314 1.12 5.52 29.23
CA GLY A 314 2.34 5.49 30.04
C GLY A 314 3.36 4.41 29.65
N VAL A 315 3.39 3.98 28.38
CA VAL A 315 4.22 2.86 27.93
C VAL A 315 5.70 3.23 27.97
N GLN A 316 6.51 2.47 28.72
CA GLN A 316 7.95 2.68 28.79
C GLN A 316 8.66 1.94 27.65
N VAL A 317 9.01 2.69 26.60
CA VAL A 317 9.71 2.14 25.44
C VAL A 317 11.21 2.38 25.60
N PRO A 318 12.07 1.33 25.64
CA PRO A 318 13.51 1.50 25.75
C PRO A 318 14.08 2.38 24.63
N SER A 319 15.11 3.18 24.92
CA SER A 319 15.69 4.09 23.92
C SER A 319 16.33 3.35 22.75
N GLU A 320 16.84 2.14 22.98
CA GLU A 320 17.36 1.24 21.94
C GLU A 320 16.27 0.69 21.00
N ASN A 321 14.99 0.89 21.33
CA ASN A 321 13.85 0.52 20.50
C ASN A 321 13.41 1.65 19.54
N VAL A 322 14.10 2.80 19.54
CA VAL A 322 13.97 3.78 18.45
C VAL A 322 14.38 3.12 17.14
N LEU A 323 13.55 3.28 16.11
CA LEU A 323 13.76 2.69 14.80
C LEU A 323 14.22 3.77 13.80
N GLY A 324 15.48 3.67 13.38
CA GLY A 324 16.14 4.74 12.63
C GLY A 324 16.65 5.85 13.57
N GLU A 325 16.47 7.10 13.18
CA GLU A 325 16.94 8.26 13.95
C GLU A 325 15.80 8.94 14.72
N VAL A 326 16.12 9.49 15.89
CA VAL A 326 15.19 10.36 16.64
C VAL A 326 14.83 11.58 15.79
N GLY A 327 13.53 11.83 15.62
CA GLY A 327 12.98 12.85 14.73
C GLY A 327 12.92 12.48 13.24
N GLY A 328 13.42 11.30 12.86
CA GLY A 328 13.42 10.77 11.50
C GLY A 328 12.21 9.89 11.16
N GLY A 329 11.26 9.73 12.07
CA GLY A 329 10.15 8.78 11.97
C GLY A 329 9.18 9.04 10.81
N PHE A 330 8.97 10.30 10.40
CA PHE A 330 8.14 10.58 9.21
C PHE A 330 8.76 10.00 7.93
N LYS A 331 10.09 10.13 7.79
CA LYS A 331 10.84 9.52 6.69
C LYS A 331 10.72 7.99 6.75
N VAL A 332 10.89 7.39 7.92
CA VAL A 332 10.71 5.94 8.12
C VAL A 332 9.31 5.49 7.66
N ALA A 333 8.24 6.18 8.07
CA ALA A 333 6.87 5.87 7.65
C ALA A 333 6.70 5.89 6.12
N VAL A 334 7.14 6.97 5.46
CA VAL A 334 7.02 7.12 4.01
C VAL A 334 7.83 6.06 3.26
N HIS A 335 9.03 5.73 3.73
CA HIS A 335 9.84 4.69 3.11
C HIS A 335 9.22 3.29 3.26
N ILE A 336 8.65 2.96 4.43
CA ILE A 336 7.93 1.69 4.63
C ILE A 336 6.74 1.60 3.67
N LEU A 337 5.89 2.63 3.63
CA LEU A 337 4.70 2.67 2.78
C LEU A 337 5.05 2.64 1.29
N ASN A 338 6.15 3.28 0.89
CA ASN A 338 6.63 3.24 -0.49
C ASN A 338 7.19 1.85 -0.84
N ASN A 339 7.99 1.25 0.05
CA ASN A 339 8.56 -0.08 -0.15
C ASN A 339 7.49 -1.17 -0.27
N GLY A 340 6.43 -1.13 0.55
CA GLY A 340 5.34 -2.10 0.48
C GLY A 340 4.36 -1.90 -0.69
N ARG A 341 4.42 -0.76 -1.38
CA ARG A 341 3.35 -0.31 -2.30
C ARG A 341 3.16 -1.22 -3.52
N PHE A 342 4.25 -1.77 -4.07
CA PHE A 342 4.17 -2.68 -5.22
C PHE A 342 3.40 -3.96 -4.90
N GLY A 343 3.42 -4.41 -3.63
CA GLY A 343 2.74 -5.62 -3.20
C GLY A 343 1.22 -5.55 -3.38
N MET A 344 0.64 -4.35 -3.29
CA MET A 344 -0.80 -4.15 -3.54
C MET A 344 -1.16 -4.42 -5.01
N ALA A 345 -0.39 -3.88 -5.95
CA ALA A 345 -0.61 -4.12 -7.37
C ALA A 345 -0.47 -5.61 -7.71
N ALA A 346 0.58 -6.28 -7.21
CA ALA A 346 0.78 -7.72 -7.37
C ALA A 346 -0.39 -8.55 -6.81
N THR A 347 -0.85 -8.22 -5.60
CA THR A 347 -2.00 -8.90 -4.98
C THR A 347 -3.27 -8.71 -5.81
N LEU A 348 -3.56 -7.48 -6.24
CA LEU A 348 -4.77 -7.16 -7.01
C LEU A 348 -4.73 -7.70 -8.44
N ALA A 349 -3.55 -7.87 -9.03
CA ALA A 349 -3.39 -8.58 -10.29
C ALA A 349 -3.95 -10.01 -10.19
N GLY A 350 -3.62 -10.72 -9.11
CA GLY A 350 -4.18 -12.04 -8.80
C GLY A 350 -5.70 -12.02 -8.60
N THR A 351 -6.21 -11.04 -7.85
CA THR A 351 -7.66 -10.84 -7.68
C THR A 351 -8.37 -10.67 -9.02
N MET A 352 -7.82 -9.83 -9.91
CA MET A 352 -8.40 -9.60 -11.23
C MET A 352 -8.35 -10.85 -12.10
N LYS A 353 -7.27 -11.64 -12.05
CA LYS A 353 -7.22 -12.95 -12.75
C LYS A 353 -8.34 -13.88 -12.30
N ALA A 354 -8.58 -14.03 -11.00
CA ALA A 354 -9.69 -14.83 -10.48
C ALA A 354 -11.06 -14.31 -10.95
N MET A 355 -11.27 -12.98 -10.93
CA MET A 355 -12.53 -12.38 -11.36
C MET A 355 -12.77 -12.54 -12.87
N ILE A 356 -11.71 -12.42 -13.68
CA ILE A 356 -11.76 -12.67 -15.12
C ILE A 356 -12.14 -14.13 -15.37
N SER A 357 -11.49 -15.09 -14.72
CA SER A 357 -11.83 -16.52 -14.87
C SER A 357 -13.30 -16.81 -14.57
N LYS A 358 -13.85 -16.24 -13.48
CA LYS A 358 -15.28 -16.37 -13.15
C LYS A 358 -16.20 -15.72 -14.19
N ALA A 359 -15.84 -14.53 -14.67
CA ALA A 359 -16.64 -13.81 -15.67
C ALA A 359 -16.63 -14.53 -17.04
N VAL A 360 -15.47 -15.05 -17.45
CA VAL A 360 -15.31 -15.82 -18.69
C VAL A 360 -16.10 -17.13 -18.60
N ASP A 361 -16.00 -17.87 -17.49
CA ASP A 361 -16.78 -19.10 -17.28
C ASP A 361 -18.29 -18.84 -17.37
N HIS A 362 -18.78 -17.79 -16.69
CA HIS A 362 -20.18 -17.41 -16.77
C HIS A 362 -20.59 -17.06 -18.21
N ALA A 363 -19.76 -16.28 -18.91
CA ALA A 363 -20.04 -15.87 -20.27
C ALA A 363 -20.04 -17.03 -21.28
N ALA A 364 -19.15 -18.01 -21.08
CA ALA A 364 -19.02 -19.24 -21.86
C ALA A 364 -20.24 -20.16 -21.69
N ASN A 365 -20.77 -20.24 -20.48
CA ASN A 365 -21.79 -21.23 -20.14
C ASN A 365 -23.23 -20.69 -20.17
N ARG A 366 -23.44 -19.39 -19.97
CA ARG A 366 -24.78 -18.80 -19.95
C ARG A 366 -25.36 -18.64 -21.35
N THR A 367 -26.50 -19.29 -21.61
CA THR A 367 -27.32 -19.07 -22.81
C THR A 367 -28.39 -18.01 -22.55
N GLN A 368 -28.52 -17.01 -23.43
CA GLN A 368 -29.62 -16.06 -23.44
C GLN A 368 -29.85 -15.54 -24.86
N PHE A 369 -31.10 -15.24 -25.23
CA PHE A 369 -31.45 -14.81 -26.60
C PHE A 369 -31.01 -15.81 -27.69
N GLY A 370 -31.00 -17.10 -27.38
CA GLY A 370 -30.68 -18.18 -28.32
C GLY A 370 -29.20 -18.50 -28.49
N ASP A 371 -28.29 -17.82 -27.80
CA ASP A 371 -26.84 -18.04 -27.93
C ASP A 371 -26.09 -17.90 -26.58
N LYS A 372 -24.84 -18.34 -26.53
CA LYS A 372 -23.94 -18.07 -25.41
C LYS A 372 -23.63 -16.59 -25.33
N ILE A 373 -23.66 -16.03 -24.13
CA ILE A 373 -23.59 -14.57 -23.99
C ILE A 373 -22.24 -13.97 -24.39
N HIS A 374 -21.16 -14.76 -24.46
CA HIS A 374 -19.87 -14.30 -25.00
C HIS A 374 -19.90 -13.94 -26.49
N ASN A 375 -20.93 -14.34 -27.25
CA ASN A 375 -21.11 -13.96 -28.65
C ASN A 375 -21.68 -12.53 -28.81
N PHE A 376 -22.14 -11.90 -27.73
CA PHE A 376 -22.64 -10.52 -27.76
C PHE A 376 -21.51 -9.50 -27.54
N GLY A 377 -21.42 -8.50 -28.41
CA GLY A 377 -20.36 -7.48 -28.38
C GLY A 377 -20.21 -6.74 -27.05
N LEU A 378 -21.32 -6.49 -26.32
CA LEU A 378 -21.28 -5.86 -25.00
C LEU A 378 -20.56 -6.71 -23.95
N ILE A 379 -20.64 -8.04 -24.04
CA ILE A 379 -19.92 -8.95 -23.16
C ILE A 379 -18.45 -9.03 -23.56
N GLN A 380 -18.17 -9.09 -24.86
CA GLN A 380 -16.80 -9.07 -25.40
C GLN A 380 -16.03 -7.83 -24.96
N GLU A 381 -16.63 -6.64 -25.06
CA GLU A 381 -15.99 -5.39 -24.61
C GLU A 381 -15.68 -5.41 -23.11
N LYS A 382 -16.60 -5.91 -22.28
CA LYS A 382 -16.37 -6.03 -20.83
C LYS A 382 -15.18 -6.93 -20.54
N LEU A 383 -15.14 -8.13 -21.12
CA LEU A 383 -14.04 -9.08 -20.93
C LEU A 383 -12.70 -8.52 -21.44
N ALA A 384 -12.69 -7.88 -22.62
CA ALA A 384 -11.50 -7.26 -23.17
C ALA A 384 -10.96 -6.14 -22.27
N ARG A 385 -11.83 -5.27 -21.75
CA ARG A 385 -11.42 -4.21 -20.81
C ARG A 385 -10.92 -4.76 -19.48
N MET A 386 -11.55 -5.82 -18.96
CA MET A 386 -11.08 -6.49 -17.75
C MET A 386 -9.66 -7.06 -17.95
N ALA A 387 -9.41 -7.74 -19.06
CA ALA A 387 -8.09 -8.30 -19.39
C ALA A 387 -7.03 -7.20 -19.56
N MET A 388 -7.32 -6.11 -20.27
CA MET A 388 -6.39 -4.98 -20.41
C MET A 388 -6.05 -4.34 -19.07
N LEU A 389 -7.04 -4.14 -18.18
CA LEU A 389 -6.81 -3.59 -16.84
C LEU A 389 -5.93 -4.52 -15.99
N GLN A 390 -6.15 -5.83 -16.06
CA GLN A 390 -5.34 -6.80 -15.35
C GLN A 390 -3.90 -6.82 -15.88
N TYR A 391 -3.73 -6.86 -17.21
CA TYR A 391 -2.41 -6.87 -17.85
C TYR A 391 -1.58 -5.62 -17.60
N VAL A 392 -2.20 -4.44 -17.45
CA VAL A 392 -1.49 -3.19 -17.11
C VAL A 392 -1.09 -3.15 -15.64
N THR A 393 -1.82 -3.85 -14.77
CA THR A 393 -1.57 -3.86 -13.32
C THR A 393 -0.53 -4.88 -12.91
N GLU A 394 -0.50 -6.03 -13.57
CA GLU A 394 0.57 -7.04 -13.49
C GLU A 394 1.85 -6.54 -14.15
#